data_AF-A0AAV5D944-F1
#
_entry.id   AF-A0AAV5D944-F1
#
_cell.length_a   1.000
_cell.length_b   1.000
_cell.length_c   1.000
_cell.angle_alpha   90.00
_cell.angle_beta   90.00
_cell.angle_gamma   90.00
#
_symmetry.space_group_name_H-M   'P 1'
#
loop_
_entity.id
_entity.type
_entity.pdbx_description
1 polymer ?
#
loop_
_entity_poly.entity_id
_entity_poly.type
_entity_poly.pdbx_seq_one_letter_code
_entity_poly.pdbx_strand_id
1 'polypeptide(L)'
;MGYYKDDAQISGSVRDMVLNDQWWRNVDFVLKITTPIHDMIRLADTDTPCLHLIYEMWDSMIEQVKKDIYKFEGKQLDEVSDLYSVIHDILIARWTKGNNPLHCLAHFLNPRYYSKHWLDGGAGRVPPHKDREVSKMRLSYFKKFFLIPQEFAEVKEEYAKFSSCTQEFNNHDSIDDRWTSSPHTWWTNYGQDAPLLMNLAMKLLTQPTSSSCCERNWSTYNFIHSVKRNVLTPQRAEDLVFLHSNLRHLSRKIEAYKTGETRMWDVGGDSFESLSVVGILEVANLSLDKPERQAVSFGDVDVDVVVEE
;
A
#
# COMPACT_ATOMS: atom_id res chain seq x y z
N MET A 1 22.54 -49.61 4.77
CA MET A 1 23.48 -48.86 5.65
C MET A 1 24.00 -47.62 4.90
N GLY A 2 23.10 -46.69 4.53
CA GLY A 2 23.43 -45.57 3.62
C GLY A 2 22.77 -44.23 3.94
N TYR A 3 21.94 -44.13 4.99
CA TYR A 3 21.15 -42.93 5.26
C TYR A 3 21.81 -41.89 6.19
N TYR A 4 22.97 -42.18 6.81
CA TYR A 4 23.59 -41.29 7.82
C TYR A 4 24.78 -40.46 7.31
N LYS A 5 25.31 -40.72 6.11
CA LYS A 5 26.46 -39.97 5.58
C LYS A 5 26.08 -38.62 4.97
N ASP A 6 24.91 -38.54 4.35
CA ASP A 6 24.41 -37.29 3.76
C ASP A 6 24.06 -36.26 4.84
N ASP A 7 23.47 -36.69 5.96
CA ASP A 7 23.13 -35.79 7.08
C ASP A 7 24.36 -35.14 7.74
N ALA A 8 25.47 -35.87 7.87
CA ALA A 8 26.69 -35.32 8.47
C ALA A 8 27.36 -34.27 7.57
N GLN A 9 27.33 -34.48 6.26
CA GLN A 9 27.88 -33.55 5.28
C GLN A 9 27.01 -32.30 5.13
N ILE A 10 25.67 -32.47 5.13
CA ILE A 10 24.71 -31.36 5.15
C ILE A 10 24.85 -30.56 6.44
N SER A 11 24.93 -31.23 7.60
CA SER A 11 25.13 -30.58 8.90
C SER A 11 26.44 -29.78 8.98
N GLY A 12 27.54 -30.32 8.44
CA GLY A 12 28.81 -29.61 8.31
C GLY A 12 28.70 -28.36 7.43
N SER A 13 28.10 -28.49 6.25
CA SER A 13 27.90 -27.37 5.33
C SER A 13 27.00 -26.27 5.91
N VAL A 14 25.93 -26.63 6.63
CA VAL A 14 25.04 -25.66 7.29
C VAL A 14 25.79 -24.94 8.42
N ARG A 15 26.57 -25.68 9.22
CA ARG A 15 27.40 -25.08 10.28
C ARG A 15 28.39 -24.07 9.69
N ASP A 16 29.07 -24.42 8.62
CA ASP A 16 30.05 -23.53 7.98
C ASP A 16 29.39 -22.29 7.37
N MET A 17 28.18 -22.43 6.82
CA MET A 17 27.38 -21.32 6.29
C MET A 17 26.90 -20.37 7.40
N VAL A 18 26.39 -20.92 8.50
CA VAL A 18 25.91 -20.15 9.66
C VAL A 18 27.05 -19.44 10.40
N LEU A 19 28.27 -19.94 10.34
CA LEU A 19 29.44 -19.30 10.94
C LEU A 19 30.18 -18.34 9.98
N ASN A 20 29.70 -18.17 8.75
CA ASN A 20 30.36 -17.35 7.74
C ASN A 20 29.87 -15.89 7.76
N ASP A 21 30.72 -14.97 8.20
CA ASP A 21 30.41 -13.54 8.25
C ASP A 21 30.09 -12.91 6.89
N GLN A 22 30.70 -13.41 5.81
CA GLN A 22 30.41 -12.93 4.45
C GLN A 22 29.02 -13.38 4.00
N TRP A 23 28.60 -14.58 4.41
CA TRP A 23 27.26 -15.08 4.12
C TRP A 23 26.20 -14.19 4.79
N TRP A 24 26.35 -13.90 6.08
CA TRP A 24 25.44 -13.01 6.79
C TRP A 24 25.43 -11.58 6.23
N ARG A 25 26.59 -11.04 5.84
CA ARG A 25 26.65 -9.74 5.14
C ARG A 25 25.83 -9.73 3.85
N ASN A 26 25.83 -10.83 3.10
CA ASN A 26 25.02 -10.94 1.88
C ASN A 26 23.52 -11.08 2.21
N VAL A 27 23.17 -11.81 3.27
CA VAL A 27 21.77 -11.91 3.75
C VAL A 27 21.25 -10.54 4.18
N ASP A 28 22.02 -9.80 4.98
CA ASP A 28 21.66 -8.44 5.41
C ASP A 28 21.47 -7.50 4.22
N PHE A 29 22.30 -7.63 3.20
CA PHE A 29 22.16 -6.87 1.97
C PHE A 29 20.85 -7.21 1.24
N VAL A 30 20.54 -8.50 1.05
CA VAL A 30 19.29 -8.94 0.43
C VAL A 30 18.08 -8.44 1.21
N LEU A 31 18.11 -8.51 2.54
CA LEU A 31 17.04 -7.99 3.39
C LEU A 31 16.87 -6.49 3.22
N LYS A 32 17.97 -5.71 3.18
CA LYS A 32 17.91 -4.26 2.96
C LYS A 32 17.26 -3.89 1.64
N ILE A 33 17.64 -4.52 0.53
CA ILE A 33 17.06 -4.18 -0.78
C ILE A 33 15.63 -4.69 -0.95
N THR A 34 15.22 -5.72 -0.21
CA THR A 34 13.86 -6.28 -0.28
C THR A 34 12.88 -5.64 0.71
N THR A 35 13.36 -5.02 1.79
CA THR A 35 12.52 -4.37 2.81
C THR A 35 11.63 -3.27 2.22
N PRO A 36 12.12 -2.30 1.42
CA PRO A 36 11.27 -1.28 0.81
C PRO A 36 10.18 -1.87 -0.08
N ILE A 37 10.49 -2.94 -0.81
CA ILE A 37 9.54 -3.66 -1.68
C ILE A 37 8.45 -4.32 -0.82
N HIS A 38 8.86 -5.04 0.22
CA HIS A 38 7.96 -5.70 1.15
C HIS A 38 7.03 -4.68 1.83
N ASP A 39 7.58 -3.57 2.34
CA ASP A 39 6.80 -2.58 3.06
C ASP A 39 5.79 -1.86 2.17
N MET A 40 6.19 -1.54 0.94
CA MET A 40 5.32 -0.99 -0.10
C MET A 40 4.15 -1.95 -0.40
N ILE A 41 4.44 -3.24 -0.59
CA ILE A 41 3.41 -4.26 -0.83
C ILE A 41 2.49 -4.39 0.39
N ARG A 42 3.05 -4.46 1.60
CA ARG A 42 2.27 -4.57 2.84
C ARG A 42 1.31 -3.39 3.03
N LEU A 43 1.74 -2.18 2.69
CA LEU A 43 0.88 -1.00 2.77
C LEU A 43 -0.24 -1.04 1.72
N ALA A 44 0.09 -1.41 0.48
CA ALA A 44 -0.88 -1.57 -0.59
C ALA A 44 -1.90 -2.69 -0.32
N ASP A 45 -1.51 -3.68 0.48
CA ASP A 45 -2.33 -4.84 0.86
C ASP A 45 -3.38 -4.56 1.95
N THR A 46 -3.37 -3.36 2.53
CA THR A 46 -4.35 -2.98 3.55
C THR A 46 -5.71 -2.63 2.95
N ASP A 47 -6.77 -2.69 3.77
CA ASP A 47 -8.11 -2.19 3.41
C ASP A 47 -8.18 -0.65 3.40
N THR A 48 -7.06 0.05 3.59
CA THR A 48 -7.03 1.51 3.64
C THR A 48 -7.02 2.10 2.24
N PRO A 49 -7.62 3.29 2.05
CA PRO A 49 -7.54 3.98 0.77
C PRO A 49 -6.09 4.32 0.41
N CYS A 50 -5.52 3.61 -0.57
CA CYS A 50 -4.11 3.75 -0.92
C CYS A 50 -3.87 3.83 -2.44
N LEU A 51 -4.93 3.75 -3.27
CA LEU A 51 -4.82 3.82 -4.73
C LEU A 51 -4.04 5.05 -5.22
N HIS A 52 -4.25 6.18 -4.55
CA HIS A 52 -3.64 7.47 -4.83
C HIS A 52 -2.18 7.60 -4.37
N LEU A 53 -1.70 6.64 -3.56
CA LEU A 53 -0.33 6.60 -3.02
C LEU A 53 0.59 5.73 -3.86
N ILE A 54 0.05 4.82 -4.67
CA ILE A 54 0.82 3.79 -5.38
C ILE A 54 1.97 4.37 -6.21
N TYR A 55 1.74 5.43 -6.97
CA TYR A 55 2.80 6.08 -7.76
C TYR A 55 3.97 6.55 -6.89
N GLU A 56 3.69 7.33 -5.84
CA GLU A 56 4.71 7.82 -4.91
C GLU A 56 5.40 6.70 -4.14
N MET A 57 4.64 5.65 -3.79
CA MET A 57 5.16 4.47 -3.11
C MET A 57 6.16 3.71 -4.00
N TRP A 58 5.89 3.60 -5.31
CA TRP A 58 6.82 3.00 -6.27
C TRP A 58 8.08 3.85 -6.43
N ASP A 59 7.94 5.15 -6.65
CA ASP A 59 9.08 6.06 -6.82
C ASP A 59 9.98 6.06 -5.57
N SER A 60 9.38 6.22 -4.39
CA SER A 60 10.10 6.19 -3.10
C SER A 60 10.78 4.84 -2.85
N MET A 61 10.10 3.73 -3.18
CA MET A 61 10.66 2.39 -3.03
C MET A 61 11.86 2.19 -3.96
N ILE A 62 11.76 2.57 -5.24
CA ILE A 62 12.85 2.47 -6.21
C ILE A 62 14.04 3.32 -5.77
N GLU A 63 13.79 4.55 -5.30
CA GLU A 63 14.84 5.42 -4.76
C GLU A 63 15.54 4.81 -3.55
N GLN A 64 14.79 4.20 -2.63
CA GLN A 64 15.36 3.57 -1.45
C GLN A 64 16.19 2.33 -1.82
N VAL A 65 15.68 1.47 -2.71
CA VAL A 65 16.41 0.32 -3.25
C VAL A 65 17.71 0.77 -3.92
N LYS A 66 17.67 1.87 -4.70
CA LYS A 66 18.88 2.47 -5.30
C LYS A 66 19.88 2.85 -4.22
N LYS A 67 19.46 3.62 -3.20
CA LYS A 67 20.34 4.06 -2.11
C LYS A 67 20.99 2.88 -1.39
N ASP A 68 20.25 1.83 -1.12
CA ASP A 68 20.75 0.65 -0.40
C ASP A 68 21.75 -0.16 -1.24
N ILE A 69 21.52 -0.31 -2.55
CA ILE A 69 22.46 -0.94 -3.49
C ILE A 69 23.77 -0.14 -3.58
N TYR A 70 23.66 1.17 -3.80
CA TYR A 70 24.84 2.02 -3.97
C TYR A 70 25.68 2.09 -2.69
N LYS A 71 25.03 2.14 -1.52
CA LYS A 71 25.70 2.06 -0.22
C LYS A 71 26.46 0.74 -0.04
N PHE A 72 25.88 -0.38 -0.50
CA PHE A 72 26.54 -1.67 -0.45
C PHE A 72 27.72 -1.79 -1.41
N GLU A 73 27.59 -1.24 -2.63
CA GLU A 73 28.68 -1.19 -3.62
C GLU A 73 29.75 -0.13 -3.29
N GLY A 74 29.50 0.76 -2.32
CA GLY A 74 30.39 1.86 -1.98
C GLY A 74 30.46 2.96 -3.05
N LYS A 75 29.40 3.13 -3.85
CA LYS A 75 29.32 4.05 -4.98
C LYS A 75 28.52 5.31 -4.66
N GLN A 76 28.85 6.42 -5.32
CA GLN A 76 28.01 7.62 -5.33
C GLN A 76 26.79 7.45 -6.25
N LEU A 77 25.66 8.13 -5.95
CA LEU A 77 24.37 7.91 -6.63
C LEU A 77 24.34 8.26 -8.13
N ASP A 78 25.34 9.00 -8.60
CA ASP A 78 25.60 9.38 -9.99
C ASP A 78 26.46 8.36 -10.75
N GLU A 79 27.10 7.41 -10.06
CA GLU A 79 27.88 6.34 -10.68
C GLU A 79 26.99 5.26 -11.31
N VAL A 80 27.59 4.48 -12.22
CA VAL A 80 26.90 3.35 -12.86
C VAL A 80 27.00 2.10 -11.98
N SER A 81 25.87 1.43 -11.79
CA SER A 81 25.77 0.16 -11.09
C SER A 81 25.06 -0.88 -11.97
N ASP A 82 25.80 -1.92 -12.37
CA ASP A 82 25.25 -3.02 -13.15
C ASP A 82 24.18 -3.78 -12.35
N LEU A 83 24.40 -3.95 -11.04
CA LEU A 83 23.44 -4.59 -10.15
C LEU A 83 22.14 -3.77 -10.06
N TYR A 84 22.25 -2.46 -9.85
CA TYR A 84 21.08 -1.59 -9.85
C TYR A 84 20.38 -1.60 -11.20
N SER A 85 21.11 -1.59 -12.33
CA SER A 85 20.52 -1.66 -13.66
C SER A 85 19.62 -2.89 -13.81
N VAL A 86 20.11 -4.07 -13.43
CA VAL A 86 19.34 -5.32 -13.51
C VAL A 86 18.12 -5.29 -12.60
N ILE A 87 18.27 -4.82 -11.35
CA ILE A 87 17.16 -4.76 -10.39
C ILE A 87 16.13 -3.73 -10.84
N HIS A 88 16.56 -2.57 -11.31
CA HIS A 88 15.71 -1.52 -11.82
C HIS A 88 14.88 -2.00 -13.01
N ASP A 89 15.47 -2.73 -13.95
CA ASP A 89 14.73 -3.32 -15.08
C ASP A 89 13.63 -4.28 -14.61
N ILE A 90 13.90 -5.09 -13.57
CA ILE A 90 12.90 -5.97 -12.96
C ILE A 90 11.77 -5.15 -12.32
N LEU A 91 12.10 -4.10 -11.57
CA LEU A 91 11.12 -3.23 -10.91
C LEU A 91 10.25 -2.50 -11.94
N ILE A 92 10.83 -1.94 -13.00
CA ILE A 92 10.09 -1.28 -14.09
C ILE A 92 9.23 -2.26 -14.87
N ALA A 93 9.70 -3.49 -15.12
CA ALA A 93 8.89 -4.51 -15.76
C ALA A 93 7.66 -4.88 -14.91
N ARG A 94 7.84 -4.98 -13.58
CA ARG A 94 6.74 -5.22 -12.64
C ARG A 94 5.77 -4.05 -12.57
N TRP A 95 6.29 -2.82 -12.50
CA TRP A 95 5.49 -1.60 -12.55
C TRP A 95 4.66 -1.53 -13.83
N THR A 96 5.27 -1.73 -15.00
CA THR A 96 4.59 -1.68 -16.30
C THR A 96 3.44 -2.69 -16.40
N LYS A 97 3.61 -3.87 -15.79
CA LYS A 97 2.56 -4.90 -15.75
C LYS A 97 1.45 -4.59 -14.73
N GLY A 98 1.80 -4.02 -13.58
CA GLY A 98 0.88 -3.74 -12.48
C GLY A 98 0.21 -2.36 -12.53
N ASN A 99 0.73 -1.45 -13.36
CA ASN A 99 0.22 -0.10 -13.44
C ASN A 99 -1.16 -0.08 -14.12
N ASN A 100 -2.13 0.48 -13.41
CA ASN A 100 -3.51 0.62 -13.85
C ASN A 100 -3.80 2.12 -14.09
N PRO A 101 -4.53 2.48 -15.15
CA PRO A 101 -5.09 3.82 -15.34
C PRO A 101 -5.61 4.51 -14.08
N LEU A 102 -6.22 3.74 -13.19
CA LEU A 102 -6.78 4.23 -11.93
C LEU A 102 -5.72 4.74 -10.95
N HIS A 103 -4.56 4.09 -10.85
CA HIS A 103 -3.43 4.58 -10.03
C HIS A 103 -2.99 5.96 -10.50
N CYS A 104 -2.88 6.10 -11.82
CA CYS A 104 -2.47 7.33 -12.46
C CYS A 104 -3.48 8.43 -12.13
N LEU A 105 -4.77 8.18 -12.44
CA LEU A 105 -5.86 9.11 -12.16
C LEU A 105 -5.92 9.55 -10.69
N ALA A 106 -5.83 8.58 -9.76
CA ALA A 106 -5.85 8.85 -8.33
C ALA A 106 -4.64 9.70 -7.89
N HIS A 107 -3.48 9.48 -8.49
CA HIS A 107 -2.29 10.28 -8.24
C HIS A 107 -2.49 11.75 -8.66
N PHE A 108 -3.01 12.06 -9.86
CA PHE A 108 -3.24 13.47 -10.24
C PHE A 108 -4.25 14.18 -9.36
N LEU A 109 -5.22 13.44 -8.84
CA LEU A 109 -6.29 14.04 -8.04
C LEU A 109 -5.87 14.20 -6.58
N ASN A 110 -4.68 13.76 -6.18
CA ASN A 110 -4.22 13.97 -4.82
C ASN A 110 -3.62 15.38 -4.66
N PRO A 111 -4.22 16.28 -3.86
CA PRO A 111 -3.74 17.64 -3.67
C PRO A 111 -2.33 17.73 -3.08
N ARG A 112 -1.92 16.70 -2.31
CA ARG A 112 -0.61 16.63 -1.65
C ARG A 112 0.55 16.78 -2.61
N TYR A 113 0.45 16.24 -3.82
CA TYR A 113 1.52 16.30 -4.83
C TYR A 113 1.62 17.67 -5.53
N TYR A 114 0.77 18.63 -5.16
CA TYR A 114 0.84 20.02 -5.59
C TYR A 114 1.29 20.94 -4.45
N SER A 115 1.46 20.41 -3.24
CA SER A 115 1.93 21.18 -2.08
C SER A 115 3.43 21.47 -2.19
N LYS A 116 3.83 22.65 -1.69
CA LYS A 116 5.24 23.02 -1.61
C LYS A 116 6.04 22.03 -0.75
N HIS A 117 5.45 21.57 0.36
CA HIS A 117 6.08 20.60 1.25
C HIS A 117 6.45 19.29 0.56
N TRP A 118 5.61 18.77 -0.34
CA TRP A 118 5.95 17.57 -1.09
C TRP A 118 7.03 17.85 -2.15
N LEU A 119 6.89 18.96 -2.89
CA LEU A 119 7.80 19.35 -3.96
C LEU A 119 9.22 19.61 -3.47
N ASP A 120 9.38 20.24 -2.30
CA ASP A 120 10.68 20.53 -1.71
C ASP A 120 11.33 19.28 -1.08
N GLY A 121 10.57 18.19 -0.90
CA GLY A 121 11.01 16.98 -0.20
C GLY A 121 11.80 15.96 -1.02
N GLY A 122 12.00 16.17 -2.33
CA GLY A 122 12.69 15.20 -3.18
C GLY A 122 13.26 15.82 -4.47
N ALA A 123 14.47 15.43 -4.84
CA ALA A 123 15.13 15.92 -6.05
C ALA A 123 14.37 15.42 -7.30
N GLY A 124 13.97 16.35 -8.17
CA GLY A 124 13.25 16.01 -9.40
C GLY A 124 11.74 15.86 -9.23
N ARG A 125 11.18 16.05 -8.03
CA ARG A 125 9.73 16.09 -7.84
C ARG A 125 9.12 17.25 -8.60
N VAL A 126 8.14 16.93 -9.43
CA VAL A 126 7.34 17.90 -10.18
C VAL A 126 5.87 17.63 -9.93
N PRO A 127 5.03 18.68 -9.89
CA PRO A 127 3.61 18.46 -9.71
C PRO A 127 3.07 17.66 -10.90
N PRO A 128 2.08 16.77 -10.71
CA PRO A 128 1.67 15.80 -11.74
C PRO A 128 1.27 16.41 -13.09
N HIS A 129 0.81 17.66 -13.10
CA HIS A 129 0.44 18.39 -14.32
C HIS A 129 1.63 18.85 -15.17
N LYS A 130 2.85 18.91 -14.61
CA LYS A 130 4.09 19.28 -15.33
C LYS A 130 4.82 18.06 -15.88
N ASP A 131 4.54 16.87 -15.37
CA ASP A 131 5.06 15.63 -15.94
C ASP A 131 4.34 15.32 -17.27
N ARG A 132 5.14 15.10 -18.31
CA ARG A 132 4.66 14.89 -19.68
C ARG A 132 3.99 13.53 -19.88
N GLU A 133 4.55 12.46 -19.31
CA GLU A 133 4.03 11.11 -19.47
C GLU A 133 2.72 10.97 -18.70
N VAL A 134 2.74 11.45 -17.46
CA VAL A 134 1.62 11.51 -16.54
C VAL A 134 0.51 12.38 -17.18
N SER A 135 0.80 13.57 -17.70
CA SER A 135 -0.22 14.38 -18.39
C SER A 135 -0.83 13.75 -19.65
N LYS A 136 -0.05 13.00 -20.45
CA LYS A 136 -0.58 12.26 -21.61
C LYS A 136 -1.52 11.15 -21.17
N MET A 137 -1.14 10.39 -20.14
CA MET A 137 -1.97 9.35 -19.56
C MET A 137 -3.31 9.91 -19.06
N ARG A 138 -3.31 11.02 -18.30
CA ARG A 138 -4.53 11.70 -17.82
C ARG A 138 -5.51 11.97 -18.96
N LEU A 139 -5.05 12.63 -20.03
CA LEU A 139 -5.90 12.99 -21.16
C LEU A 139 -6.48 11.75 -21.84
N SER A 140 -5.68 10.68 -21.98
CA SER A 140 -6.16 9.41 -22.53
C SER A 140 -7.26 8.78 -21.68
N TYR A 141 -7.20 8.96 -20.36
CA TYR A 141 -8.18 8.39 -19.43
C TYR A 141 -9.43 9.26 -19.29
N PHE A 142 -9.30 10.59 -19.24
CA PHE A 142 -10.46 11.47 -19.26
C PHE A 142 -11.35 11.17 -20.48
N LYS A 143 -10.77 10.90 -21.65
CA LYS A 143 -11.54 10.47 -22.83
C LYS A 143 -12.29 9.14 -22.65
N LYS A 144 -11.81 8.24 -21.79
CA LYS A 144 -12.47 6.95 -21.49
C LYS A 144 -13.59 7.10 -20.46
N PHE A 145 -13.43 7.99 -19.48
CA PHE A 145 -14.39 8.21 -18.40
C PHE A 145 -15.50 9.20 -18.77
N PHE A 146 -15.17 10.23 -19.56
CA PHE A 146 -16.10 11.26 -20.00
C PHE A 146 -16.35 11.11 -21.50
N LEU A 147 -17.34 10.27 -21.83
CA LEU A 147 -17.72 9.97 -23.22
C LEU A 147 -18.52 11.12 -23.86
N ILE A 148 -19.16 11.95 -23.03
CA ILE A 148 -19.93 13.11 -23.47
C ILE A 148 -18.95 14.26 -23.75
N PRO A 149 -18.89 14.82 -24.97
CA PRO A 149 -17.92 15.85 -25.32
C PRO A 149 -17.98 17.11 -24.45
N GLN A 150 -19.18 17.47 -23.99
CA GLN A 150 -19.41 18.60 -23.09
C GLN A 150 -18.76 18.35 -21.71
N GLU A 151 -19.09 17.25 -21.05
CA GLU A 151 -18.47 16.87 -19.76
C GLU A 151 -16.96 16.73 -19.88
N PHE A 152 -16.46 16.19 -21.01
CA PHE A 152 -15.02 16.11 -21.27
C PHE A 152 -14.36 17.48 -21.40
N ALA A 153 -15.05 18.48 -21.97
CA ALA A 153 -14.56 19.85 -22.03
C ALA A 153 -14.56 20.49 -20.64
N GLU A 154 -15.64 20.33 -19.88
CA GLU A 154 -15.83 20.85 -18.53
C GLU A 154 -14.80 20.28 -17.55
N VAL A 155 -14.62 18.96 -17.49
CA VAL A 155 -13.64 18.33 -16.56
C VAL A 155 -12.20 18.75 -16.84
N LYS A 156 -11.86 19.06 -18.11
CA LYS A 156 -10.53 19.60 -18.44
C LYS A 156 -10.35 21.00 -17.88
N GLU A 157 -11.39 21.82 -17.93
CA GLU A 157 -11.37 23.17 -17.38
C GLU A 157 -11.29 23.12 -15.84
N GLU A 158 -12.12 22.29 -15.20
CA GLU A 158 -12.06 22.02 -13.76
C GLU A 158 -10.67 21.54 -13.32
N TYR A 159 -10.08 20.60 -14.06
CA TYR A 159 -8.72 20.13 -13.78
C TYR A 159 -7.69 21.23 -13.98
N ALA A 160 -7.84 22.08 -15.00
CA ALA A 160 -6.95 23.22 -15.20
C ALA A 160 -7.02 24.17 -14.00
N LYS A 161 -8.23 24.46 -13.47
CA LYS A 161 -8.41 25.30 -12.27
C LYS A 161 -7.69 24.72 -11.04
N PHE A 162 -7.93 23.44 -10.76
CA PHE A 162 -7.28 22.70 -9.68
C PHE A 162 -5.75 22.70 -9.80
N SER A 163 -5.23 22.28 -10.96
CA SER A 163 -3.79 22.07 -11.17
C SER A 163 -2.98 23.37 -11.25
N SER A 164 -3.61 24.46 -11.69
CA SER A 164 -3.00 25.80 -11.72
C SER A 164 -3.17 26.60 -10.43
N CYS A 165 -3.86 26.04 -9.42
CA CYS A 165 -4.21 26.74 -8.19
C CYS A 165 -4.90 28.08 -8.47
N THR A 166 -6.02 28.06 -9.19
CA THR A 166 -6.82 29.26 -9.48
C THR A 166 -8.19 29.19 -8.80
N GLN A 167 -8.87 30.35 -8.69
CA GLN A 167 -10.18 30.47 -8.04
C GLN A 167 -10.12 29.96 -6.59
N GLU A 168 -11.11 29.20 -6.13
CA GLU A 168 -11.19 28.66 -4.76
C GLU A 168 -9.98 27.80 -4.39
N PHE A 169 -9.30 27.19 -5.37
CA PHE A 169 -8.09 26.40 -5.14
C PHE A 169 -6.86 27.23 -4.76
N ASN A 170 -6.91 28.55 -4.95
CA ASN A 170 -5.86 29.51 -4.56
C ASN A 170 -6.09 30.12 -3.16
N ASN A 171 -7.17 29.75 -2.47
CA ASN A 171 -7.37 30.21 -1.10
C ASN A 171 -6.19 29.73 -0.22
N HIS A 172 -5.79 30.57 0.74
CA HIS A 172 -4.68 30.28 1.65
C HIS A 172 -4.91 28.96 2.40
N ASP A 173 -6.11 28.76 2.95
CA ASP A 173 -6.46 27.55 3.69
C ASP A 173 -6.44 26.31 2.77
N SER A 174 -6.95 26.45 1.54
CA SER A 174 -6.88 25.40 0.52
C SER A 174 -5.44 24.97 0.23
N ILE A 175 -4.50 25.91 0.19
CA ILE A 175 -3.09 25.62 -0.11
C ILE A 175 -2.42 24.90 1.06
N ASP A 176 -2.65 25.35 2.29
CA ASP A 176 -2.08 24.72 3.50
C ASP A 176 -2.64 23.30 3.70
N ASP A 177 -3.96 23.15 3.54
CA ASP A 177 -4.67 21.89 3.71
C ASP A 177 -4.26 20.81 2.69
N ARG A 178 -3.58 21.15 1.59
CA ARG A 178 -3.09 20.14 0.63
C ARG A 178 -2.14 19.15 1.28
N TRP A 179 -1.38 19.57 2.28
CA TRP A 179 -0.40 18.71 2.96
C TRP A 179 -0.96 18.11 4.25
N THR A 180 -1.71 18.88 5.02
CA THR A 180 -2.17 18.51 6.37
C THR A 180 -3.44 17.67 6.33
N SER A 181 -4.34 17.90 5.38
CA SER A 181 -5.61 17.19 5.28
C SER A 181 -5.54 15.93 4.43
N SER A 182 -6.43 14.97 4.71
CA SER A 182 -6.61 13.82 3.83
C SER A 182 -7.14 14.28 2.47
N PRO A 183 -6.78 13.61 1.35
CA PRO A 183 -7.27 14.00 0.02
C PRO A 183 -8.80 14.04 -0.06
N HIS A 184 -9.48 13.11 0.62
CA HIS A 184 -10.94 13.08 0.71
C HIS A 184 -11.51 14.33 1.39
N THR A 185 -10.96 14.72 2.54
CA THR A 185 -11.38 15.92 3.28
C THR A 185 -11.16 17.17 2.44
N TRP A 186 -9.99 17.28 1.80
CA TRP A 186 -9.66 18.42 0.97
C TRP A 186 -10.64 18.62 -0.20
N TRP A 187 -10.95 17.55 -0.94
CA TRP A 187 -11.94 17.62 -2.02
C TRP A 187 -13.35 17.96 -1.53
N THR A 188 -13.70 17.53 -0.32
CA THR A 188 -15.00 17.86 0.28
C THR A 188 -15.12 19.34 0.60
N ASN A 189 -14.03 19.96 1.07
CA ASN A 189 -14.03 21.37 1.47
C ASN A 189 -13.88 22.33 0.27
N TYR A 190 -13.03 21.99 -0.70
CA TYR A 190 -12.62 22.93 -1.76
C TYR A 190 -13.05 22.51 -3.18
N GLY A 191 -13.66 21.34 -3.34
CA GLY A 191 -14.01 20.78 -4.66
C GLY A 191 -15.31 21.31 -5.29
N GLN A 192 -16.04 22.20 -4.62
CA GLN A 192 -17.39 22.63 -5.05
C GLN A 192 -17.41 23.30 -6.44
N ASP A 193 -16.34 24.02 -6.78
CA ASP A 193 -16.16 24.69 -8.07
C ASP A 193 -15.67 23.76 -9.19
N ALA A 194 -15.49 22.48 -8.88
CA ALA A 194 -15.06 21.44 -9.81
C ALA A 194 -15.88 20.14 -9.61
N PRO A 195 -17.20 20.16 -9.79
CA PRO A 195 -18.07 19.05 -9.43
C PRO A 195 -17.79 17.75 -10.19
N LEU A 196 -17.45 17.78 -11.48
CA LEU A 196 -17.14 16.55 -12.24
C LEU A 196 -15.84 15.91 -11.74
N LEU A 197 -14.83 16.74 -11.51
CA LEU A 197 -13.52 16.34 -11.03
C LEU A 197 -13.57 15.86 -9.57
N MET A 198 -14.30 16.57 -8.70
CA MET A 198 -14.53 16.19 -7.31
C MET A 198 -15.22 14.82 -7.23
N ASN A 199 -16.27 14.59 -8.03
CA ASN A 199 -16.95 13.29 -8.05
C ASN A 199 -16.03 12.15 -8.48
N LEU A 200 -15.14 12.40 -9.44
CA LEU A 200 -14.12 11.43 -9.84
C LEU A 200 -13.09 11.22 -8.72
N ALA A 201 -12.61 12.28 -8.10
CA ALA A 201 -11.63 12.24 -7.01
C ALA A 201 -12.16 11.46 -5.81
N MET A 202 -13.40 11.73 -5.38
CA MET A 202 -14.03 11.04 -4.25
C MET A 202 -14.15 9.54 -4.48
N LYS A 203 -14.42 9.11 -5.72
CA LYS A 203 -14.48 7.69 -6.09
C LYS A 203 -13.11 7.02 -6.08
N LEU A 204 -12.06 7.72 -6.53
CA LEU A 204 -10.72 7.14 -6.70
C LEU A 204 -9.88 7.19 -5.43
N LEU A 205 -9.89 8.31 -4.71
CA LEU A 205 -9.03 8.55 -3.55
C LEU A 205 -9.44 7.70 -2.34
N THR A 206 -10.66 7.17 -2.34
CA THR A 206 -11.21 6.31 -1.29
C THR A 206 -11.05 4.81 -1.58
N GLN A 207 -10.46 4.43 -2.71
CA GLN A 207 -10.30 3.02 -3.07
C GLN A 207 -9.05 2.38 -2.43
N PRO A 208 -9.19 1.16 -1.87
CA PRO A 208 -8.03 0.31 -1.62
C PRO A 208 -7.44 -0.18 -2.96
N THR A 209 -6.17 -0.57 -2.95
CA THR A 209 -5.46 -1.02 -4.17
C THR A 209 -5.48 -2.54 -4.33
N SER A 210 -5.43 -3.29 -3.23
CA SER A 210 -5.27 -4.74 -3.28
C SER A 210 -6.59 -5.50 -3.39
N SER A 211 -6.58 -6.56 -4.21
CA SER A 211 -7.64 -7.57 -4.25
C SER A 211 -7.58 -8.54 -3.06
N SER A 212 -6.53 -8.51 -2.23
CA SER A 212 -6.40 -9.37 -1.03
C SER A 212 -7.48 -9.10 0.02
N CYS A 213 -8.14 -7.95 -0.03
CA CYS A 213 -9.36 -7.68 0.73
C CYS A 213 -10.38 -8.83 0.51
N CYS A 214 -10.46 -9.34 -0.72
CA CYS A 214 -11.27 -10.49 -1.07
C CYS A 214 -10.67 -11.81 -0.58
N GLU A 215 -9.34 -11.98 -0.54
CA GLU A 215 -8.67 -13.19 -0.02
C GLU A 215 -8.97 -13.44 1.47
N ARG A 216 -9.19 -12.38 2.25
CA ARG A 216 -9.68 -12.51 3.63
C ARG A 216 -11.10 -13.07 3.67
N ASN A 217 -11.97 -12.63 2.76
CA ASN A 217 -13.31 -13.20 2.60
C ASN A 217 -13.24 -14.67 2.14
N TRP A 218 -12.28 -15.03 1.29
CA TRP A 218 -12.06 -16.42 0.86
C TRP A 218 -11.54 -17.31 2.00
N SER A 219 -10.71 -16.78 2.90
CA SER A 219 -10.28 -17.49 4.10
C SER A 219 -11.45 -17.76 5.04
N THR A 220 -12.34 -16.77 5.22
CA THR A 220 -13.61 -16.94 5.94
C THR A 220 -14.53 -17.94 5.23
N TYR A 221 -14.62 -17.89 3.89
CA TYR A 221 -15.40 -18.86 3.12
C TYR A 221 -14.88 -20.29 3.33
N ASN A 222 -13.56 -20.51 3.29
CA ASN A 222 -12.95 -21.80 3.59
C ASN A 222 -13.23 -22.29 5.02
N PHE A 223 -13.37 -21.37 5.98
CA PHE A 223 -13.78 -21.71 7.34
C PHE A 223 -15.25 -22.16 7.43
N ILE A 224 -16.14 -21.47 6.72
CA ILE A 224 -17.59 -21.74 6.69
C ILE A 224 -17.92 -22.98 5.86
N HIS A 225 -17.26 -23.12 4.72
CA HIS A 225 -17.45 -24.16 3.73
C HIS A 225 -16.12 -24.84 3.42
N SER A 226 -15.89 -26.00 4.04
CA SER A 226 -14.70 -26.81 3.83
C SER A 226 -15.07 -28.21 3.36
N VAL A 227 -14.08 -28.99 2.90
CA VAL A 227 -14.28 -30.40 2.52
C VAL A 227 -14.87 -31.24 3.68
N LYS A 228 -14.71 -30.80 4.94
CA LYS A 228 -15.30 -31.44 6.14
C LYS A 228 -16.63 -30.80 6.59
N ARG A 229 -16.99 -29.60 6.11
CA ARG A 229 -18.24 -28.86 6.41
C ARG A 229 -18.85 -28.33 5.11
N ASN A 230 -19.51 -29.24 4.39
CA ASN A 230 -20.00 -29.08 3.02
C ASN A 230 -21.53 -29.22 2.92
N VAL A 231 -22.23 -29.19 4.07
CA VAL A 231 -23.71 -29.24 4.15
C VAL A 231 -24.28 -27.82 4.17
N LEU A 232 -23.84 -26.97 3.23
CA LEU A 232 -24.40 -25.64 3.02
C LEU A 232 -24.66 -25.46 1.53
N THR A 233 -25.78 -24.85 1.19
CA THR A 233 -26.00 -24.39 -0.19
C THR A 233 -25.05 -23.23 -0.49
N PRO A 234 -24.57 -23.07 -1.74
CA PRO A 234 -23.70 -21.96 -2.12
C PRO A 234 -24.27 -20.60 -1.70
N GLN A 235 -25.57 -20.38 -1.92
CA GLN A 235 -26.26 -19.15 -1.49
C GLN A 235 -26.14 -18.89 0.02
N ARG A 236 -26.28 -19.94 0.86
CA ARG A 236 -26.19 -19.78 2.31
C ARG A 236 -24.75 -19.51 2.76
N ALA A 237 -23.76 -20.09 2.07
CA ALA A 237 -22.36 -19.82 2.34
C ALA A 237 -22.00 -18.36 1.97
N GLU A 238 -22.50 -17.86 0.83
CA GLU A 238 -22.36 -16.45 0.44
C GLU A 238 -23.02 -15.50 1.46
N ASP A 239 -24.25 -15.77 1.89
CA ASP A 239 -24.95 -14.96 2.91
C ASP A 239 -24.17 -14.91 4.23
N LEU A 240 -23.59 -16.04 4.65
CA LEU A 240 -22.79 -16.13 5.87
C LEU A 240 -21.47 -15.37 5.75
N VAL A 241 -20.80 -15.43 4.60
CA VAL A 241 -19.61 -14.61 4.34
C VAL A 241 -19.98 -13.13 4.34
N PHE A 242 -21.07 -12.74 3.67
CA PHE A 242 -21.54 -11.36 3.66
C PHE A 242 -21.82 -10.84 5.08
N LEU A 243 -22.56 -11.61 5.89
CA LEU A 243 -22.83 -11.27 7.29
C LEU A 243 -21.53 -11.16 8.10
N HIS A 244 -20.62 -12.13 7.98
CA HIS A 244 -19.35 -12.12 8.71
C HIS A 244 -18.48 -10.91 8.33
N SER A 245 -18.31 -10.64 7.03
CA SER A 245 -17.52 -9.51 6.54
C SER A 245 -18.11 -8.17 6.95
N ASN A 246 -19.44 -8.01 6.91
CA ASN A 246 -20.09 -6.78 7.35
C ASN A 246 -20.02 -6.57 8.86
N LEU A 247 -20.25 -7.61 9.67
CA LEU A 247 -20.11 -7.52 11.13
C LEU A 247 -18.68 -7.12 11.50
N ARG A 248 -17.68 -7.69 10.83
CA ARG A 248 -16.26 -7.35 11.00
C ARG A 248 -15.95 -5.92 10.55
N HIS A 249 -16.53 -5.46 9.44
CA HIS A 249 -16.39 -4.07 9.00
C HIS A 249 -17.03 -3.08 9.99
N LEU A 250 -18.19 -3.42 10.55
CA LEU A 250 -18.86 -2.60 11.56
C LEU A 250 -18.09 -2.59 12.88
N SER A 251 -17.54 -3.72 13.33
CA SER A 251 -16.74 -3.77 14.57
C SER A 251 -15.49 -2.89 14.48
N ARG A 252 -14.86 -2.80 13.30
CA ARG A 252 -13.69 -1.94 13.03
C ARG A 252 -13.96 -0.45 13.18
N LYS A 253 -15.22 -0.02 13.10
CA LYS A 253 -15.61 1.39 13.30
C LYS A 253 -15.72 1.77 14.78
N ILE A 254 -15.74 0.79 15.68
CA ILE A 254 -15.88 1.01 17.12
C ILE A 254 -14.49 1.25 17.70
N GLU A 255 -14.34 2.29 18.53
CA GLU A 255 -13.05 2.63 19.13
C GLU A 255 -12.48 1.50 20.00
N ALA A 256 -13.34 0.73 20.66
CA ALA A 256 -12.98 -0.48 21.41
C ALA A 256 -12.24 -1.54 20.56
N TYR A 257 -12.45 -1.57 19.24
CA TYR A 257 -11.69 -2.44 18.33
C TYR A 257 -10.25 -1.94 18.10
N LYS A 258 -9.99 -0.64 18.29
CA LYS A 258 -8.66 -0.04 18.18
C LYS A 258 -7.91 -0.04 19.51
N THR A 259 -8.60 0.14 20.64
CA THR A 259 -7.99 0.43 21.94
C THR A 259 -8.33 -0.56 23.07
N GLY A 260 -9.24 -1.52 22.86
CA GLY A 260 -9.71 -2.46 23.90
C GLY A 260 -8.98 -3.80 23.96
N GLU A 261 -9.39 -4.67 24.90
CA GLU A 261 -8.84 -6.03 25.10
C GLU A 261 -9.03 -6.95 23.88
N THR A 262 -10.11 -6.76 23.12
CA THR A 262 -10.39 -7.47 21.87
C THR A 262 -9.90 -6.73 20.63
N ARG A 263 -8.89 -5.84 20.74
CA ARG A 263 -8.42 -5.08 19.58
C ARG A 263 -7.98 -6.01 18.47
N MET A 264 -8.36 -5.68 17.23
CA MET A 264 -7.88 -6.41 16.04
C MET A 264 -8.00 -7.94 16.14
N TRP A 265 -9.00 -8.45 16.89
CA TRP A 265 -9.15 -9.88 17.19
C TRP A 265 -9.23 -10.78 15.94
N ASP A 266 -9.55 -10.17 14.80
CA ASP A 266 -9.73 -10.75 13.48
C ASP A 266 -8.47 -10.68 12.58
N VAL A 267 -7.42 -9.94 12.98
CA VAL A 267 -6.21 -9.70 12.17
C VAL A 267 -5.23 -10.88 12.22
N GLY A 268 -5.34 -11.77 13.20
CA GLY A 268 -4.74 -13.11 13.16
C GLY A 268 -5.83 -14.11 12.86
N GLY A 269 -5.85 -14.68 11.65
CA GLY A 269 -6.89 -15.64 11.26
C GLY A 269 -7.11 -16.69 12.34
N ASP A 270 -8.37 -17.10 12.52
CA ASP A 270 -8.79 -18.13 13.47
C ASP A 270 -8.11 -19.46 13.12
N SER A 271 -6.85 -19.62 13.52
CA SER A 271 -6.20 -20.92 13.61
C SER A 271 -6.92 -21.65 14.71
N PHE A 272 -7.97 -22.36 14.33
CA PHE A 272 -8.67 -23.32 15.16
C PHE A 272 -7.59 -24.27 15.71
N GLU A 273 -7.20 -24.09 16.96
CA GLU A 273 -6.54 -25.13 17.73
C GLU A 273 -7.51 -26.31 17.75
N SER A 274 -7.30 -27.22 16.81
CA SER A 274 -7.96 -28.50 16.77
C SER A 274 -7.60 -29.24 18.05
N LEU A 275 -8.50 -29.22 19.03
CA LEU A 275 -8.59 -30.25 20.07
C LEU A 275 -8.87 -31.60 19.39
N SER A 276 -7.85 -32.20 18.81
CA SER A 276 -7.82 -33.62 18.50
C SER A 276 -6.40 -34.14 18.63
N VAL A 277 -6.22 -34.84 19.75
CA VAL A 277 -5.08 -35.69 20.04
C VAL A 277 -4.97 -36.78 18.95
N VAL A 278 -3.72 -37.11 18.61
CA VAL A 278 -3.23 -38.21 17.73
C VAL A 278 -3.02 -37.82 16.25
N GLY A 279 -1.77 -38.01 15.82
CA GLY A 279 -1.18 -37.43 14.62
C GLY A 279 -1.58 -38.05 13.30
N ILE A 280 -1.49 -37.21 12.25
CA ILE A 280 -1.13 -37.53 10.87
C ILE A 280 -0.44 -36.27 10.31
N LEU A 281 0.69 -36.49 9.64
CA LEU A 281 1.55 -35.51 8.99
C LEU A 281 0.87 -34.78 7.82
N GLU A 282 1.40 -33.56 7.58
CA GLU A 282 1.42 -32.80 6.31
C GLU A 282 0.12 -32.16 5.80
N VAL A 283 -0.01 -30.86 6.03
CA VAL A 283 0.36 -29.86 5.02
C VAL A 283 1.03 -28.70 5.74
N ALA A 284 2.30 -28.45 5.44
CA ALA A 284 3.04 -27.28 5.91
C ALA A 284 2.42 -26.01 5.28
N ASN A 285 1.48 -25.39 5.99
CA ASN A 285 1.20 -23.97 5.78
C ASN A 285 2.39 -23.19 6.31
N LEU A 286 3.36 -22.95 5.43
CA LEU A 286 4.40 -21.94 5.61
C LEU A 286 3.73 -20.56 5.60
N SER A 287 3.07 -20.20 6.70
CA SER A 287 2.72 -18.82 6.98
C SER A 287 4.00 -18.12 7.38
N LEU A 288 4.60 -17.38 6.44
CA LEU A 288 5.64 -16.40 6.72
C LEU A 288 5.20 -15.51 7.89
N ASP A 289 6.14 -15.30 8.80
CA ASP A 289 5.93 -14.91 10.19
C ASP A 289 4.92 -13.78 10.45
N LYS A 290 4.20 -13.96 11.55
CA LYS A 290 3.31 -12.99 12.18
C LYS A 290 4.15 -11.86 12.79
N PRO A 291 3.89 -10.57 12.49
CA PRO A 291 4.59 -9.51 13.17
C PRO A 291 3.96 -9.25 14.54
N GLU A 292 4.71 -9.44 15.62
CA GLU A 292 4.51 -8.63 16.82
C GLU A 292 4.84 -7.19 16.46
N ARG A 293 3.82 -6.31 16.35
CA ARG A 293 4.04 -4.88 16.10
C ARG A 293 4.10 -4.12 17.42
N GLN A 294 5.27 -3.56 17.72
CA GLN A 294 5.41 -2.45 18.67
C GLN A 294 4.67 -1.22 18.13
N ALA A 295 3.97 -0.52 19.03
CA ALA A 295 3.37 0.77 18.73
C ALA A 295 4.47 1.81 18.55
N VAL A 296 4.66 2.30 17.33
CA VAL A 296 5.44 3.51 17.08
C VAL A 296 4.47 4.69 17.23
N SER A 297 4.51 5.30 18.40
CA SER A 297 3.92 6.61 18.69
C SER A 297 4.80 7.68 18.06
N PHE A 298 4.25 8.47 17.14
CA PHE A 298 4.83 9.77 16.81
C PHE A 298 4.34 10.76 17.88
N GLY A 299 5.28 11.32 18.63
CA GLY A 299 5.03 12.02 19.89
C GLY A 299 3.98 13.13 19.82
N ASP A 300 3.12 13.14 20.83
CA ASP A 300 2.31 14.28 21.19
C ASP A 300 3.23 15.44 21.56
N VAL A 301 2.99 16.60 20.94
CA VAL A 301 3.56 17.86 21.41
C VAL A 301 2.58 18.41 22.44
N ASP A 302 3.02 18.46 23.69
CA ASP A 302 2.32 19.12 24.79
C ASP A 302 1.89 20.53 24.38
N VAL A 303 0.59 20.79 24.38
CA VAL A 303 0.03 22.14 24.29
C VAL A 303 -0.30 22.59 25.70
N ASP A 304 0.61 23.39 26.28
CA ASP A 304 0.33 24.11 27.52
C ASP A 304 -0.84 25.08 27.29
N VAL A 305 -1.97 24.78 27.92
CA VAL A 305 -3.12 25.69 28.02
C VAL A 305 -2.80 26.71 29.12
N VAL A 306 -2.35 27.90 28.72
CA VAL A 306 -2.34 29.07 29.61
C VAL A 306 -3.78 29.59 29.70
N VAL A 307 -4.38 29.42 30.87
CA VAL A 307 -5.61 30.10 31.28
C VAL A 307 -5.19 31.44 31.86
N GLU A 308 -5.52 32.55 31.19
CA GLU A 308 -5.53 33.87 31.82
C GLU A 308 -6.97 34.20 32.25
N GLU A 309 -7.08 34.68 33.49
CA GLU A 309 -8.30 35.17 34.16
C GLU A 309 -8.88 36.44 33.52
#